data_AF-A0A8J5F613-F1
#
_entry.id   AF-A0A8J5F613-F1
#
_cell.length_a   1.000
_cell.length_b   1.000
_cell.length_c   1.000
_cell.angle_alpha   90.00
_cell.angle_beta   90.00
_cell.angle_gamma   90.00
#
_symmetry.space_group_name_H-M   'P 1'
#
loop_
_entity.id
_entity.type
_entity.pdbx_description
1 polymer ?
#
loop_
_entity_poly.entity_id
_entity_poly.type
_entity_poly.pdbx_seq_one_letter_code
_entity_poly.pdbx_strand_id
1 'polypeptide(L)'
;MLCELILEHKLCNIQYTAELLQQKKAYLMASPFVALFLSLLLLQLLLLLPLFVLGLRLPAVRYPTIVLGDSLVDVGNNNYLFTISKANSPPYGIDFAPSGGQPTGRFTNGRTTSDLVVQALGKNSFPPPYLAGNNCSNAVQNGINYASGASGILDETGSLFVERIPLSMQVKYFEETRDYMERTLGKNATEFLKTAVFQIITGSNDILNYFEPSVYFFGDKKLAPTALQDILVSNLTLHLKRLHELGARKFLVIGVGPIGCIPYLRVIKLVKKGECLSAANTLIQGYNMKLIRAINKLNEDLGPESVFVYANIYDIFQDIIQDYHKYGFENPYDPCCGLSFPPLCLRVRDGNSSTILCKDRNKYVFWDAYHPTEAANIIIAKKLIAGDANATSFNLRRLYSG
;
A
#
# COMPACT_ATOMS: atom_id res chain seq x y z
N MET A 1 -66.49 45.36 -30.54
CA MET A 1 -66.76 44.71 -31.84
C MET A 1 -65.49 44.35 -32.63
N LEU A 2 -64.48 45.23 -32.81
CA LEU A 2 -63.24 44.83 -33.52
C LEU A 2 -62.34 43.84 -32.76
N CYS A 3 -62.40 43.81 -31.42
CA CYS A 3 -61.52 42.98 -30.60
C CYS A 3 -61.94 41.50 -30.51
N GLU A 4 -63.24 41.20 -30.70
CA GLU A 4 -63.77 39.81 -30.66
C GLU A 4 -63.48 39.05 -31.96
N LEU A 5 -63.60 39.72 -33.13
CA LEU A 5 -63.28 39.15 -34.43
C LEU A 5 -61.80 38.78 -34.60
N ILE A 6 -60.87 39.50 -33.95
CA ILE A 6 -59.44 39.18 -33.99
C ILE A 6 -59.11 37.97 -33.08
N LEU A 7 -59.87 37.77 -32.00
CA LEU A 7 -59.64 36.66 -31.06
C LEU A 7 -60.09 35.32 -31.66
N GLU A 8 -61.26 35.28 -32.30
CA GLU A 8 -61.76 34.06 -32.96
C GLU A 8 -60.86 33.63 -34.13
N HIS A 9 -60.35 34.58 -34.91
CA HIS A 9 -59.47 34.26 -36.03
C HIS A 9 -58.10 33.72 -35.60
N LYS A 10 -57.58 34.14 -34.43
CA LYS A 10 -56.33 33.61 -33.85
C LYS A 10 -56.52 32.22 -33.23
N LEU A 11 -57.66 31.97 -32.56
CA LEU A 11 -57.95 30.66 -31.96
C LEU A 11 -58.13 29.56 -33.02
N CYS A 12 -58.80 29.87 -34.13
CA CYS A 12 -58.95 28.93 -35.25
C CYS A 12 -57.59 28.52 -35.88
N ASN A 13 -56.63 29.45 -35.93
CA ASN A 13 -55.30 29.20 -36.50
C ASN A 13 -54.41 28.34 -35.58
N ILE A 14 -54.56 28.48 -34.26
CA ILE A 14 -53.84 27.66 -33.25
C ILE A 14 -54.38 26.22 -33.24
N GLN A 15 -55.69 26.04 -33.38
CA GLN A 15 -56.31 24.71 -33.41
C GLN A 15 -55.91 23.94 -34.68
N TYR A 16 -55.91 24.62 -35.84
CA TYR A 16 -55.47 24.04 -37.11
C TYR A 16 -53.98 23.66 -37.11
N THR A 17 -53.12 24.49 -36.50
CA THR A 17 -51.69 24.19 -36.39
C THR A 17 -51.39 23.04 -35.42
N ALA A 18 -52.16 22.90 -34.33
CA ALA A 18 -52.04 21.78 -33.40
C ALA A 18 -52.42 20.44 -34.06
N GLU A 19 -53.52 20.41 -34.82
CA GLU A 19 -53.96 19.21 -35.56
C GLU A 19 -52.94 18.80 -36.64
N LEU A 20 -52.37 19.75 -37.40
CA LEU A 20 -51.32 19.48 -38.37
C LEU A 20 -50.03 18.93 -37.73
N LEU A 21 -49.70 19.38 -36.51
CA LEU A 21 -48.56 18.84 -35.75
C LEU A 21 -48.82 17.42 -35.27
N GLN A 22 -50.05 17.13 -34.83
CA GLN A 22 -50.46 15.79 -34.42
C GLN A 22 -50.46 14.82 -35.60
N GLN A 23 -50.93 15.26 -36.77
CA GLN A 23 -50.94 14.47 -37.99
C GLN A 23 -49.52 14.24 -38.54
N LYS A 24 -48.63 15.24 -38.47
CA LYS A 24 -47.20 15.08 -38.81
C LYS A 24 -46.49 14.11 -37.85
N LYS A 25 -46.79 14.16 -36.55
CA LYS A 25 -46.24 13.19 -35.58
C LYS A 25 -46.71 11.77 -35.87
N ALA A 26 -47.99 11.58 -36.20
CA ALA A 26 -48.52 10.27 -36.58
C ALA A 26 -47.87 9.73 -37.86
N TYR A 27 -47.64 10.58 -38.86
CA TYR A 27 -46.94 10.21 -40.10
C TYR A 27 -45.46 9.88 -39.88
N LEU A 28 -44.79 10.62 -39.00
CA LEU A 28 -43.38 10.35 -38.67
C LEU A 28 -43.24 9.00 -37.95
N MET A 29 -44.17 8.66 -37.05
CA MET A 29 -44.17 7.38 -36.35
C MET A 29 -44.62 6.20 -37.23
N ALA A 30 -45.45 6.43 -38.24
CA ALA A 30 -45.91 5.41 -39.19
C ALA A 30 -44.96 5.20 -40.39
N SER A 31 -43.87 5.97 -40.47
CA SER A 31 -42.92 5.85 -41.58
C SER A 31 -42.15 4.53 -41.51
N PRO A 32 -42.13 3.73 -42.60
CA PRO A 32 -41.38 2.48 -42.64
C PRO A 32 -39.88 2.68 -42.38
N PHE A 33 -39.36 3.88 -42.64
CA PHE A 33 -37.97 4.24 -42.33
C PHE A 33 -37.69 4.36 -40.84
N VAL A 34 -38.66 4.86 -40.05
CA VAL A 34 -38.51 4.98 -38.58
C VAL A 34 -38.61 3.62 -37.92
N ALA A 35 -39.54 2.77 -38.39
CA ALA A 35 -39.63 1.38 -37.96
C ALA A 35 -38.35 0.59 -38.29
N LEU A 36 -37.80 0.76 -39.50
CA LEU A 36 -36.54 0.13 -39.91
C LEU A 36 -35.36 0.61 -39.04
N PHE A 37 -35.25 1.93 -38.81
CA PHE A 37 -34.19 2.50 -37.96
C PHE A 37 -34.26 1.98 -36.51
N LEU A 38 -35.44 1.94 -35.91
CA LEU A 38 -35.63 1.39 -34.56
C LEU A 38 -35.33 -0.11 -34.50
N SER A 39 -35.71 -0.87 -35.53
CA SER A 39 -35.41 -2.31 -35.61
C SER A 39 -33.91 -2.59 -35.74
N LEU A 40 -33.17 -1.76 -36.52
CA LEU A 40 -31.71 -1.84 -36.64
C LEU A 40 -31.02 -1.46 -35.32
N LEU A 41 -31.52 -0.44 -34.61
CA LEU A 41 -30.99 -0.03 -33.31
C LEU A 41 -31.20 -1.12 -32.25
N LEU A 42 -32.38 -1.75 -32.23
CA LEU A 42 -32.69 -2.87 -31.36
C LEU A 42 -31.81 -4.10 -31.69
N LEU A 43 -31.59 -4.38 -32.97
CA LEU A 43 -30.69 -5.45 -33.41
C LEU A 43 -29.24 -5.19 -32.99
N GLN A 44 -28.75 -3.95 -33.12
CA GLN A 44 -27.43 -3.56 -32.60
C GLN A 44 -27.33 -3.74 -31.08
N LEU A 45 -28.34 -3.30 -30.32
CA LEU A 45 -28.40 -3.50 -28.87
C LEU A 45 -28.44 -5.00 -28.49
N LEU A 46 -29.21 -5.82 -29.22
CA LEU A 46 -29.30 -7.26 -29.02
C LEU A 46 -28.03 -8.01 -29.41
N LEU A 47 -27.24 -7.49 -30.36
CA LEU A 47 -25.92 -8.04 -30.73
C LEU A 47 -24.82 -7.61 -29.74
N LEU A 48 -24.96 -6.45 -29.10
CA LEU A 48 -24.04 -5.95 -28.06
C LEU A 48 -24.33 -6.53 -26.66
N LEU A 49 -25.58 -6.96 -26.38
CA LEU A 49 -25.96 -7.57 -25.11
C LEU A 49 -25.15 -8.85 -24.79
N PRO A 50 -24.96 -9.81 -25.73
CA PRO A 50 -24.11 -10.96 -25.51
C PRO A 50 -22.66 -10.58 -25.29
N LEU A 51 -22.12 -9.52 -25.92
CA LEU A 51 -20.75 -9.04 -25.67
C LEU A 51 -20.57 -8.44 -24.26
N PHE A 52 -21.65 -7.89 -23.69
CA PHE A 52 -21.66 -7.32 -22.34
C PHE A 52 -21.95 -8.38 -21.25
N VAL A 53 -22.84 -9.35 -21.55
CA VAL A 53 -23.20 -10.48 -20.66
C VAL A 53 -22.13 -11.57 -20.69
N LEU A 54 -21.59 -11.87 -21.87
CA LEU A 54 -20.34 -12.58 -22.10
C LEU A 54 -19.19 -11.57 -22.02
N GLY A 55 -19.21 -10.70 -20.99
CA GLY A 55 -18.00 -10.03 -20.58
C GLY A 55 -16.97 -11.14 -20.43
N LEU A 56 -16.01 -11.19 -21.34
CA LEU A 56 -14.76 -11.89 -21.16
C LEU A 56 -14.17 -11.26 -19.89
N ARG A 57 -14.60 -11.76 -18.73
CA ARG A 57 -13.79 -11.78 -17.53
C ARG A 57 -12.64 -12.66 -17.96
N LEU A 58 -11.65 -12.05 -18.62
CA LEU A 58 -10.28 -12.54 -18.53
C LEU A 58 -10.13 -12.92 -17.06
N PRO A 59 -9.78 -14.18 -16.73
CA PRO A 59 -9.60 -14.55 -15.34
C PRO A 59 -8.73 -13.47 -14.73
N ALA A 60 -9.30 -12.68 -13.82
CA ALA A 60 -8.56 -11.58 -13.21
C ALA A 60 -7.33 -12.24 -12.65
N VAL A 61 -6.15 -11.95 -13.21
CA VAL A 61 -4.97 -12.73 -12.88
C VAL A 61 -4.72 -12.50 -11.40
N ARG A 62 -5.02 -13.52 -10.60
CA ARG A 62 -4.95 -13.42 -9.15
C ARG A 62 -3.50 -13.66 -8.81
N TYR A 63 -2.83 -12.61 -8.37
CA TYR A 63 -1.53 -12.72 -7.73
C TYR A 63 -1.74 -12.57 -6.23
N PRO A 64 -1.95 -13.65 -5.47
CA PRO A 64 -2.03 -13.58 -4.03
C PRO A 64 -0.83 -12.81 -3.49
N THR A 65 -1.05 -11.98 -2.48
CA THR A 65 0.04 -11.17 -1.92
C THR A 65 0.20 -11.58 -0.48
N ILE A 66 1.38 -12.09 -0.17
CA ILE A 66 1.77 -12.44 1.18
C ILE A 66 2.70 -11.34 1.66
N VAL A 67 2.33 -10.65 2.73
CA VAL A 67 3.08 -9.49 3.23
C VAL A 67 3.68 -9.83 4.59
N LEU A 68 4.99 -9.67 4.72
CA LEU A 68 5.72 -9.77 5.98
C LEU A 68 6.49 -8.46 6.18
N GLY A 69 6.51 -7.94 7.40
CA GLY A 69 7.19 -6.69 7.66
C GLY A 69 6.90 -6.00 8.98
N ASP A 70 7.16 -4.71 9.00
CA ASP A 70 6.98 -3.82 10.14
C ASP A 70 5.76 -2.88 9.98
N SER A 71 5.72 -1.78 10.76
CA SER A 71 4.63 -0.79 10.73
C SER A 71 4.42 -0.14 9.36
N LEU A 72 5.42 -0.13 8.47
CA LEU A 72 5.29 0.44 7.13
C LEU A 72 4.27 -0.31 6.26
N VAL A 73 3.95 -1.56 6.64
CA VAL A 73 3.02 -2.42 5.91
C VAL A 73 2.02 -3.15 6.83
N ASP A 74 2.01 -2.88 8.13
CA ASP A 74 0.94 -3.37 9.01
C ASP A 74 -0.41 -2.77 8.61
N VAL A 75 -1.42 -3.63 8.56
CA VAL A 75 -2.80 -3.29 8.17
C VAL A 75 -3.79 -3.48 9.31
N GLY A 76 -3.32 -3.84 10.51
CA GLY A 76 -4.11 -4.00 11.73
C GLY A 76 -3.77 -5.19 12.61
N ASN A 77 -2.67 -5.91 12.39
CA ASN A 77 -2.28 -7.03 13.28
C ASN A 77 -2.02 -6.52 14.70
N ASN A 78 -1.37 -5.37 14.85
CA ASN A 78 -1.10 -4.79 16.16
C ASN A 78 -2.36 -4.42 16.96
N ASN A 79 -3.53 -4.35 16.33
CA ASN A 79 -4.80 -4.10 17.03
C ASN A 79 -5.17 -5.24 17.98
N TYR A 80 -4.69 -6.45 17.69
CA TYR A 80 -4.96 -7.69 18.43
C TYR A 80 -3.89 -8.02 19.48
N LEU A 81 -2.87 -7.18 19.62
CA LEU A 81 -1.75 -7.37 20.54
C LEU A 81 -1.87 -6.43 21.75
N PHE A 82 -1.30 -6.83 22.88
CA PHE A 82 -1.07 -5.97 24.03
C PHE A 82 0.21 -5.15 23.82
N THR A 83 0.11 -4.12 22.97
CA THR A 83 1.23 -3.29 22.52
C THR A 83 0.89 -1.81 22.60
N ILE A 84 1.91 -0.96 22.78
CA ILE A 84 1.78 0.50 22.63
C ILE A 84 2.01 0.96 21.19
N SER A 85 2.51 0.09 20.30
CA SER A 85 2.67 0.38 18.87
C SER A 85 1.36 0.11 18.13
N LYS A 86 0.42 1.06 18.19
CA LYS A 86 -0.91 0.95 17.54
C LYS A 86 -1.25 2.20 16.73
N ALA A 87 -1.81 1.98 15.53
CA ALA A 87 -2.40 3.01 14.67
C ALA A 87 -3.92 2.81 14.50
N ASN A 88 -4.60 2.38 15.56
CA ASN A 88 -6.02 2.01 15.57
C ASN A 88 -6.94 3.12 16.09
N SER A 89 -6.43 4.35 16.20
CA SER A 89 -7.16 5.50 16.70
C SER A 89 -7.07 6.67 15.71
N PRO A 90 -8.09 7.55 15.62
CA PRO A 90 -7.99 8.75 14.80
C PRO A 90 -6.80 9.63 15.21
N PRO A 91 -6.10 10.27 14.26
CA PRO A 91 -6.48 10.46 12.86
C PRO A 91 -5.89 9.44 11.87
N TYR A 92 -5.35 8.30 12.31
CA TYR A 92 -4.87 7.27 11.38
C TYR A 92 -5.99 6.78 10.45
N GLY A 93 -5.66 6.55 9.19
CA GLY A 93 -6.62 6.11 8.17
C GLY A 93 -7.64 7.17 7.73
N ILE A 94 -7.53 8.44 8.13
CA ILE A 94 -8.49 9.51 7.77
C ILE A 94 -8.73 9.68 6.25
N ASP A 95 -7.75 9.36 5.42
CA ASP A 95 -7.82 9.37 3.94
C ASP A 95 -8.06 7.99 3.32
N PHE A 96 -8.14 6.94 4.15
CA PHE A 96 -8.36 5.59 3.68
C PHE A 96 -9.83 5.38 3.29
N ALA A 97 -10.17 5.72 2.05
CA ALA A 97 -11.51 5.58 1.50
C ALA A 97 -12.15 4.18 1.70
N PRO A 98 -11.42 3.04 1.58
CA PRO A 98 -11.99 1.72 1.81
C PRO A 98 -12.56 1.49 3.22
N SER A 99 -12.09 2.21 4.24
CA SER A 99 -12.66 2.16 5.60
C SER A 99 -13.58 3.33 5.92
N GLY A 100 -13.85 4.22 4.95
CA GLY A 100 -14.57 5.47 5.20
C GLY A 100 -13.83 6.41 6.15
N GLY A 101 -12.50 6.39 6.17
CA GLY A 101 -11.71 7.22 7.08
C GLY A 101 -11.50 6.63 8.48
N GLN A 102 -11.96 5.40 8.73
CA GLN A 102 -11.78 4.74 10.03
C GLN A 102 -10.38 4.14 10.17
N PRO A 103 -9.75 4.23 11.35
CA PRO A 103 -8.42 3.68 11.59
C PRO A 103 -8.46 2.16 11.50
N THR A 104 -7.66 1.59 10.61
CA THR A 104 -7.54 0.13 10.47
C THR A 104 -6.33 -0.45 11.21
N GLY A 105 -5.41 0.39 11.70
CA GLY A 105 -4.09 -0.03 12.17
C GLY A 105 -2.96 0.17 11.16
N ARG A 106 -3.23 0.83 10.01
CA ARG A 106 -2.18 1.33 9.11
C ARG A 106 -1.52 2.56 9.72
N PHE A 107 -0.19 2.55 9.82
CA PHE A 107 0.60 3.65 10.38
C PHE A 107 0.77 4.80 9.38
N THR A 108 -0.33 5.29 8.82
CA THR A 108 -0.36 6.43 7.89
C THR A 108 -1.77 7.03 7.86
N ASN A 109 -1.97 8.14 7.15
CA ASN A 109 -3.29 8.72 6.93
C ASN A 109 -4.15 7.93 5.94
N GLY A 110 -3.57 7.11 5.06
CA GLY A 110 -4.32 6.40 4.01
C GLY A 110 -3.76 5.02 3.69
N ARG A 111 -3.41 4.79 2.42
CA ARG A 111 -2.77 3.57 1.92
C ARG A 111 -1.27 3.54 2.23
N THR A 112 -0.78 2.34 2.55
CA THR A 112 0.66 2.03 2.60
C THR A 112 1.22 1.88 1.18
N THR A 113 2.55 1.89 1.05
CA THR A 113 3.22 1.57 -0.23
C THR A 113 2.82 0.16 -0.72
N SER A 114 2.66 -0.82 0.18
CA SER A 114 2.22 -2.17 -0.18
C SER A 114 0.81 -2.19 -0.74
N ASP A 115 -0.14 -1.47 -0.12
CA ASP A 115 -1.51 -1.35 -0.63
C ASP A 115 -1.53 -0.77 -2.05
N LEU A 116 -0.69 0.23 -2.33
CA LEU A 116 -0.63 0.91 -3.62
C LEU A 116 0.01 0.05 -4.69
N VAL A 117 1.07 -0.70 -4.35
CA VAL A 117 1.65 -1.71 -5.24
C VAL A 117 0.59 -2.77 -5.57
N VAL A 118 -0.09 -3.31 -4.57
CA VAL A 118 -1.16 -4.30 -4.77
C VAL A 118 -2.30 -3.76 -5.67
N GLN A 119 -2.76 -2.53 -5.44
CA GLN A 119 -3.77 -1.86 -6.27
C GLN A 119 -3.33 -1.73 -7.73
N ALA A 120 -2.11 -1.26 -7.96
CA ALA A 120 -1.59 -1.04 -9.31
C ALA A 120 -1.47 -2.33 -10.13
N LEU A 121 -1.51 -3.48 -9.45
CA LEU A 121 -1.46 -4.82 -10.03
C LEU A 121 -2.85 -5.42 -10.26
N GLY A 122 -3.90 -4.60 -10.18
CA GLY A 122 -5.26 -4.98 -10.59
C GLY A 122 -6.09 -5.64 -9.49
N LYS A 123 -5.64 -5.58 -8.23
CA LYS A 123 -6.45 -6.06 -7.10
C LYS A 123 -7.43 -5.00 -6.60
N ASN A 124 -8.67 -5.44 -6.42
CA ASN A 124 -9.75 -4.63 -5.86
C ASN A 124 -9.81 -4.70 -4.33
N SER A 125 -8.99 -5.54 -3.69
CA SER A 125 -8.95 -5.72 -2.24
C SER A 125 -7.53 -5.92 -1.72
N PHE A 126 -7.29 -5.50 -0.48
CA PHE A 126 -6.00 -5.62 0.20
C PHE A 126 -5.90 -6.93 0.99
N PRO A 127 -4.70 -7.51 1.14
CA PRO A 127 -4.48 -8.60 2.08
C PRO A 127 -4.90 -8.16 3.50
N PRO A 128 -5.82 -8.88 4.17
CA PRO A 128 -6.25 -8.53 5.52
C PRO A 128 -5.17 -8.90 6.55
N PRO A 129 -5.24 -8.36 7.79
CA PRO A 129 -4.33 -8.75 8.85
C PRO A 129 -4.59 -10.20 9.28
N TYR A 130 -3.51 -10.98 9.46
CA TYR A 130 -3.55 -12.37 9.91
C TYR A 130 -4.32 -12.56 11.23
N LEU A 131 -4.26 -11.60 12.15
CA LEU A 131 -4.92 -11.74 13.46
C LEU A 131 -6.41 -11.39 13.47
N ALA A 132 -7.00 -10.89 12.38
CA ALA A 132 -8.42 -10.48 12.35
C ALA A 132 -9.46 -11.60 12.20
N GLY A 133 -9.03 -12.87 12.22
CA GLY A 133 -9.91 -14.02 12.02
C GLY A 133 -10.13 -14.39 10.54
N ASN A 134 -10.65 -15.59 10.27
CA ASN A 134 -10.76 -16.19 8.92
C ASN A 134 -9.45 -16.15 8.10
N ASN A 135 -8.32 -16.13 8.81
CA ASN A 135 -6.99 -15.83 8.30
C ASN A 135 -6.52 -16.76 7.18
N CYS A 136 -6.65 -18.07 7.36
CA CYS A 136 -6.20 -19.04 6.38
C CYS A 136 -7.11 -19.11 5.14
N SER A 137 -8.42 -18.89 5.30
CA SER A 137 -9.36 -18.78 4.17
C SER A 137 -9.08 -17.54 3.32
N ASN A 138 -8.85 -16.40 3.97
CA ASN A 138 -8.46 -15.17 3.30
C ASN A 138 -7.13 -15.32 2.56
N ALA A 139 -6.14 -15.97 3.20
CA ALA A 139 -4.84 -16.25 2.60
C ALA A 139 -4.98 -17.02 1.29
N VAL A 140 -5.83 -18.06 1.25
CA VAL A 140 -6.13 -18.88 0.05
C VAL A 140 -6.88 -18.11 -1.05
N GLN A 141 -7.64 -17.07 -0.71
CA GLN A 141 -8.41 -16.32 -1.71
C GLN A 141 -7.63 -15.18 -2.36
N ASN A 142 -6.98 -14.34 -1.54
CA ASN A 142 -6.39 -13.08 -1.99
C ASN A 142 -4.99 -12.82 -1.42
N GLY A 143 -4.48 -13.70 -0.56
CA GLY A 143 -3.29 -13.45 0.24
C GLY A 143 -3.61 -12.85 1.62
N ILE A 144 -2.57 -12.59 2.40
CA ILE A 144 -2.68 -12.23 3.82
C ILE A 144 -1.48 -11.38 4.26
N ASN A 145 -1.65 -10.57 5.30
CA ASN A 145 -0.62 -9.72 5.85
C ASN A 145 -0.26 -10.14 7.28
N TYR A 146 1.00 -10.50 7.50
CA TYR A 146 1.57 -10.88 8.80
C TYR A 146 2.35 -9.77 9.49
N ALA A 147 2.52 -8.61 8.83
CA ALA A 147 3.35 -7.53 9.33
C ALA A 147 2.85 -6.98 10.67
N SER A 148 3.78 -6.45 11.47
CA SER A 148 3.48 -5.97 12.82
C SER A 148 4.28 -4.71 13.13
N GLY A 149 3.61 -3.67 13.60
CA GLY A 149 4.27 -2.47 14.12
C GLY A 149 5.31 -2.78 15.20
N ALA A 150 6.42 -2.04 15.18
CA ALA A 150 7.63 -2.25 15.99
C ALA A 150 8.41 -3.56 15.71
N SER A 151 7.97 -4.42 14.79
CA SER A 151 8.72 -5.63 14.40
C SER A 151 10.05 -5.29 13.70
N GLY A 152 11.04 -6.14 13.91
CA GLY A 152 12.29 -6.14 13.15
C GLY A 152 12.62 -7.51 12.55
N ILE A 153 13.82 -7.61 11.98
CA ILE A 153 14.45 -8.87 11.60
C ILE A 153 14.83 -9.67 12.84
N LEU A 154 15.34 -8.99 13.88
CA LEU A 154 15.72 -9.62 15.15
C LEU A 154 14.54 -9.72 16.09
N ASP A 155 14.48 -10.82 16.84
CA ASP A 155 13.38 -11.12 17.76
C ASP A 155 13.31 -10.16 18.93
N GLU A 156 14.43 -9.52 19.31
CA GLU A 156 14.52 -8.55 20.40
C GLU A 156 14.09 -7.14 19.97
N THR A 157 14.08 -6.85 18.67
CA THR A 157 13.74 -5.53 18.13
C THR A 157 12.33 -5.12 18.56
N GLY A 158 12.15 -3.85 18.92
CA GLY A 158 10.87 -3.29 19.36
C GLY A 158 10.32 -3.82 20.69
N SER A 159 11.10 -4.53 21.51
CA SER A 159 10.65 -5.05 22.83
C SER A 159 10.14 -3.98 23.79
N LEU A 160 10.60 -2.73 23.63
CA LEU A 160 10.12 -1.56 24.38
C LEU A 160 8.63 -1.25 24.12
N PHE A 161 8.07 -1.76 23.01
CA PHE A 161 6.66 -1.59 22.66
C PHE A 161 5.77 -2.71 23.20
N VAL A 162 6.32 -3.58 24.07
CA VAL A 162 5.67 -4.77 24.65
C VAL A 162 5.49 -5.86 23.60
N GLU A 163 4.26 -6.14 23.15
CA GLU A 163 4.03 -7.16 22.13
C GLU A 163 4.28 -6.65 20.71
N ARG A 164 4.81 -7.55 19.88
CA ARG A 164 4.95 -7.43 18.43
C ARG A 164 5.15 -8.82 17.85
N ILE A 165 4.92 -8.99 16.55
CA ILE A 165 5.18 -10.24 15.84
C ILE A 165 6.52 -10.10 15.10
N PRO A 166 7.66 -10.56 15.66
CA PRO A 166 8.95 -10.48 14.98
C PRO A 166 8.94 -11.29 13.67
N LEU A 167 9.85 -10.99 12.73
CA LEU A 167 9.88 -11.63 11.42
C LEU A 167 9.91 -13.17 11.49
N SER A 168 10.63 -13.74 12.46
CA SER A 168 10.66 -15.18 12.72
C SER A 168 9.25 -15.76 12.96
N MET A 169 8.44 -15.08 13.76
CA MET A 169 7.05 -15.46 14.05
C MET A 169 6.13 -15.23 12.86
N GLN A 170 6.37 -14.19 12.05
CA GLN A 170 5.62 -13.99 10.80
C GLN A 170 5.85 -15.13 9.81
N VAL A 171 7.10 -15.61 9.68
CA VAL A 171 7.43 -16.80 8.88
C VAL A 171 6.75 -18.05 9.43
N LYS A 172 6.70 -18.21 10.76
CA LYS A 172 5.99 -19.32 11.40
C LYS A 172 4.48 -19.29 11.13
N TYR A 173 3.84 -18.13 11.19
CA TYR A 173 2.42 -17.99 10.82
C TYR A 173 2.17 -18.31 9.35
N PHE A 174 3.13 -18.00 8.48
CA PHE A 174 3.06 -18.42 7.09
C PHE A 174 3.18 -19.94 6.94
N GLU A 175 4.05 -20.61 7.70
CA GLU A 175 4.13 -22.08 7.72
C GLU A 175 2.80 -22.73 8.10
N GLU A 176 2.14 -22.26 9.16
CA GLU A 176 0.79 -22.71 9.55
C GLU A 176 -0.24 -22.49 8.44
N THR A 177 -0.14 -21.36 7.75
CA THR A 177 -1.00 -21.02 6.62
C THR A 177 -0.73 -21.94 5.43
N ARG A 178 0.52 -22.27 5.15
CA ARG A 178 0.92 -23.20 4.09
C ARG A 178 0.38 -24.60 4.36
N ASP A 179 0.43 -25.08 5.60
CA ASP A 179 -0.15 -26.38 5.97
C ASP A 179 -1.68 -26.39 5.82
N TYR A 180 -2.34 -25.25 6.05
CA TYR A 180 -3.76 -25.11 5.72
C TYR A 180 -4.01 -25.11 4.20
N MET A 181 -3.16 -24.43 3.41
CA MET A 181 -3.23 -24.42 1.95
C MET A 181 -3.09 -25.85 1.39
N GLU A 182 -2.13 -26.63 1.88
CA GLU A 182 -1.95 -28.03 1.45
C GLU A 182 -3.19 -28.88 1.75
N ARG A 183 -3.77 -28.75 2.94
CA ARG A 183 -5.00 -29.47 3.32
C ARG A 183 -6.22 -29.08 2.48
N THR A 184 -6.32 -27.81 2.09
CA THR A 184 -7.53 -27.26 1.44
C THR A 184 -7.45 -27.30 -0.09
N LEU A 185 -6.27 -27.03 -0.66
CA LEU A 185 -6.04 -26.95 -2.10
C LEU A 185 -5.37 -28.20 -2.67
N GLY A 186 -4.80 -29.07 -1.83
CA GLY A 186 -4.05 -30.24 -2.28
C GLY A 186 -2.91 -29.84 -3.21
N LYS A 187 -2.84 -30.47 -4.38
CA LYS A 187 -1.81 -30.18 -5.41
C LYS A 187 -1.81 -28.73 -5.90
N ASN A 188 -2.93 -28.02 -5.78
CA ASN A 188 -3.03 -26.62 -6.21
C ASN A 188 -2.35 -25.65 -5.22
N ALA A 189 -1.98 -26.09 -4.01
CA ALA A 189 -1.25 -25.25 -3.05
C ALA A 189 0.11 -24.81 -3.60
N THR A 190 0.84 -25.72 -4.25
CA THR A 190 2.14 -25.41 -4.87
C THR A 190 1.98 -24.37 -5.98
N GLU A 191 0.98 -24.53 -6.84
CA GLU A 191 0.73 -23.59 -7.94
C GLU A 191 0.31 -22.20 -7.43
N PHE A 192 -0.50 -22.19 -6.37
CA PHE A 192 -0.86 -20.97 -5.66
C PHE A 192 0.39 -20.23 -5.15
N LEU A 193 1.32 -20.92 -4.51
CA LEU A 193 2.53 -20.32 -3.93
C LEU A 193 3.54 -19.86 -4.98
N LYS A 194 3.60 -20.54 -6.14
CA LYS A 194 4.40 -20.10 -7.30
C LYS A 194 3.91 -18.78 -7.89
N THR A 195 2.59 -18.56 -7.87
CA THR A 195 1.96 -17.34 -8.40
C THR A 195 1.89 -16.21 -7.38
N ALA A 196 1.89 -16.53 -6.08
CA ALA A 196 1.88 -15.55 -5.01
C ALA A 196 3.15 -14.70 -4.96
N VAL A 197 3.00 -13.42 -4.65
CA VAL A 197 4.13 -12.50 -4.45
C VAL A 197 4.29 -12.18 -2.97
N PHE A 198 5.51 -12.40 -2.49
CA PHE A 198 5.93 -12.18 -1.12
C PHE A 198 6.59 -10.80 -1.02
N GLN A 199 5.93 -9.87 -0.34
CA GLN A 199 6.51 -8.56 -0.05
C GLN A 199 7.15 -8.59 1.34
N ILE A 200 8.43 -8.27 1.40
CA ILE A 200 9.22 -8.28 2.64
C ILE A 200 9.71 -6.86 2.94
N ILE A 201 9.16 -6.22 3.96
CA ILE A 201 9.44 -4.83 4.36
C ILE A 201 9.82 -4.79 5.84
N THR A 202 11.10 -4.92 6.16
CA THR A 202 11.58 -5.03 7.55
C THR A 202 13.02 -4.55 7.65
N GLY A 203 13.55 -4.43 8.87
CA GLY A 203 14.90 -3.92 9.14
C GLY A 203 14.93 -2.49 9.68
N SER A 204 13.86 -1.72 9.48
CA SER A 204 13.83 -0.31 9.89
C SER A 204 13.92 -0.16 11.41
N ASN A 205 13.16 -0.96 12.15
CA ASN A 205 13.18 -0.93 13.60
C ASN A 205 14.50 -1.45 14.18
N ASP A 206 15.17 -2.41 13.54
CA ASP A 206 16.48 -2.92 14.02
C ASP A 206 17.53 -1.80 13.98
N ILE A 207 17.53 -1.01 12.91
CA ILE A 207 18.40 0.14 12.76
C ILE A 207 17.98 1.27 13.69
N LEU A 208 16.68 1.57 13.81
CA LEU A 208 16.18 2.59 14.72
C LEU A 208 16.58 2.28 16.18
N ASN A 209 16.37 1.04 16.64
CA ASN A 209 16.78 0.56 17.96
C ASN A 209 18.28 0.78 18.22
N TYR A 210 19.14 0.66 17.20
CA TYR A 210 20.57 0.93 17.34
C TYR A 210 20.88 2.40 17.66
N PHE A 211 20.05 3.33 17.18
CA PHE A 211 20.23 4.77 17.42
C PHE A 211 19.43 5.29 18.59
N GLU A 212 18.37 4.63 19.02
CA GLU A 212 17.63 5.04 20.21
C GLU A 212 18.51 5.02 21.48
N PRO A 213 18.20 5.86 22.48
CA PRO A 213 18.84 5.76 23.78
C PRO A 213 18.62 4.34 24.32
N SER A 214 19.71 3.64 24.65
CA SER A 214 19.59 2.36 25.34
C SER A 214 18.82 2.61 26.64
N VAL A 215 17.71 1.89 26.83
CA VAL A 215 17.13 1.82 28.17
C VAL A 215 18.20 1.10 29.01
N TYR A 216 18.70 1.76 30.04
CA TYR A 216 19.84 1.42 30.91
C TYR A 216 19.90 -0.03 31.45
N PHE A 217 18.93 -0.89 31.13
CA PHE A 217 18.81 -2.26 31.62
C PHE A 217 19.52 -3.32 30.76
N PHE A 218 19.92 -3.02 29.53
CA PHE A 218 20.63 -3.97 28.65
C PHE A 218 22.04 -3.47 28.34
N GLY A 219 23.04 -4.17 28.91
CA GLY A 219 24.44 -3.78 28.97
C GLY A 219 25.03 -3.14 27.70
N ASP A 220 25.72 -2.02 27.91
CA ASP A 220 26.28 -1.15 26.88
C ASP A 220 27.55 -1.70 26.23
N LYS A 221 27.38 -2.49 25.17
CA LYS A 221 28.28 -2.40 24.00
C LYS A 221 27.46 -2.51 22.72
N LYS A 222 27.20 -1.36 22.10
CA LYS A 222 26.65 -1.33 20.74
C LYS A 222 27.58 -2.13 19.83
N LEU A 223 27.00 -3.08 19.09
CA LEU A 223 27.72 -3.83 18.06
C LEU A 223 28.40 -2.85 17.09
N ALA A 224 29.53 -3.25 16.53
CA ALA A 224 30.11 -2.52 15.42
C ALA A 224 29.08 -2.42 14.27
N PRO A 225 28.92 -1.26 13.60
CA PRO A 225 27.92 -1.09 12.54
C PRO A 225 27.97 -2.18 11.47
N THR A 226 29.17 -2.59 11.05
CA THR A 226 29.36 -3.66 10.06
C THR A 226 28.85 -5.01 10.55
N ALA A 227 29.11 -5.36 11.82
CA ALA A 227 28.65 -6.59 12.45
C ALA A 227 27.12 -6.62 12.55
N LEU A 228 26.48 -5.50 12.92
CA LEU A 228 25.02 -5.39 12.90
C LEU A 228 24.48 -5.60 11.48
N GLN A 229 25.06 -4.95 10.47
CA GLN A 229 24.64 -5.15 9.07
C GLN A 229 24.75 -6.62 8.65
N ASP A 230 25.83 -7.31 9.01
CA ASP A 230 26.03 -8.72 8.68
C ASP A 230 25.00 -9.62 9.37
N ILE A 231 24.71 -9.38 10.65
CA ILE A 231 23.69 -10.11 11.40
C ILE A 231 22.30 -9.92 10.79
N LEU A 232 21.92 -8.68 10.44
CA LEU A 232 20.62 -8.39 9.86
C LEU A 232 20.47 -9.03 8.47
N VAL A 233 21.47 -8.93 7.60
CA VAL A 233 21.44 -9.55 6.27
C VAL A 233 21.42 -11.08 6.37
N SER A 234 22.21 -11.66 7.28
CA SER A 234 22.25 -13.11 7.50
C SER A 234 20.87 -13.64 7.95
N ASN A 235 20.27 -13.05 8.98
CA ASN A 235 18.96 -13.48 9.48
C ASN A 235 17.84 -13.29 8.44
N LEU A 236 17.81 -12.15 7.75
CA LEU A 236 16.84 -11.95 6.66
C LEU A 236 17.02 -12.99 5.55
N THR A 237 18.26 -13.31 5.18
CA THR A 237 18.55 -14.33 4.17
C THR A 237 18.06 -15.72 4.61
N LEU A 238 18.20 -16.08 5.89
CA LEU A 238 17.65 -17.32 6.43
C LEU A 238 16.12 -17.37 6.32
N HIS A 239 15.43 -16.29 6.67
CA HIS A 239 13.97 -16.23 6.53
C HIS A 239 13.52 -16.29 5.06
N LEU A 240 14.22 -15.63 4.15
CA LEU A 240 13.94 -15.72 2.70
C LEU A 240 14.11 -17.15 2.17
N LYS A 241 15.18 -17.85 2.57
CA LYS A 241 15.39 -19.26 2.23
C LYS A 241 14.30 -20.14 2.81
N ARG A 242 13.89 -19.91 4.06
CA ARG A 242 12.79 -20.66 4.69
C ARG A 242 11.47 -20.47 3.94
N LEU A 243 11.11 -19.24 3.58
CA LEU A 243 9.92 -18.97 2.76
C LEU A 243 9.99 -19.68 1.40
N HIS A 244 11.17 -19.72 0.78
CA HIS A 244 11.39 -20.44 -0.48
C HIS A 244 11.21 -21.97 -0.32
N GLU A 245 11.73 -22.57 0.75
CA GLU A 245 11.50 -23.97 1.11
C GLU A 245 10.00 -24.27 1.32
N LEU A 246 9.26 -23.29 1.86
CA LEU A 246 7.81 -23.37 2.03
C LEU A 246 7.03 -23.16 0.73
N GLY A 247 7.68 -22.96 -0.41
CA GLY A 247 7.05 -22.93 -1.75
C GLY A 247 6.98 -21.55 -2.41
N ALA A 248 7.40 -20.49 -1.72
CA ALA A 248 7.42 -19.14 -2.30
C ALA A 248 8.46 -19.04 -3.45
N ARG A 249 8.10 -18.35 -4.53
CA ARG A 249 8.99 -18.16 -5.69
C ARG A 249 9.21 -16.71 -6.10
N LYS A 250 8.27 -15.81 -5.81
CA LYS A 250 8.34 -14.41 -6.23
C LYS A 250 8.47 -13.51 -5.02
N PHE A 251 9.62 -12.89 -4.85
CA PHE A 251 9.94 -12.04 -3.71
C PHE A 251 10.20 -10.59 -4.13
N LEU A 252 9.52 -9.67 -3.47
CA LEU A 252 9.84 -8.25 -3.47
C LEU A 252 10.43 -7.90 -2.11
N VAL A 253 11.75 -7.76 -2.05
CA VAL A 253 12.48 -7.43 -0.82
C VAL A 253 12.83 -5.95 -0.85
N ILE A 254 12.23 -5.18 0.06
CA ILE A 254 12.38 -3.73 0.10
C ILE A 254 13.54 -3.39 1.04
N GLY A 255 14.49 -2.57 0.54
CA GLY A 255 15.58 -2.04 1.37
C GLY A 255 15.08 -1.09 2.44
N VAL A 256 15.95 -0.69 3.35
CA VAL A 256 15.58 0.26 4.41
C VAL A 256 15.70 1.70 3.88
N GLY A 257 14.67 2.52 4.13
CA GLY A 257 14.66 3.96 3.77
C GLY A 257 15.62 4.80 4.63
N PRO A 258 15.81 6.10 4.35
CA PRO A 258 16.75 6.96 5.07
C PRO A 258 16.24 7.35 6.46
N ILE A 259 16.32 6.43 7.43
CA ILE A 259 15.83 6.62 8.81
C ILE A 259 16.49 7.83 9.48
N GLY A 260 17.72 8.17 9.11
CA GLY A 260 18.38 9.40 9.61
C GLY A 260 17.58 10.68 9.35
N CYS A 261 16.61 10.65 8.43
CA CYS A 261 15.79 11.78 8.05
C CYS A 261 14.40 11.81 8.70
N ILE A 262 13.98 10.78 9.45
CA ILE A 262 12.64 10.79 10.07
C ILE A 262 12.54 11.87 11.15
N PRO A 263 11.35 12.47 11.38
CA PRO A 263 11.21 13.55 12.34
C PRO A 263 11.65 13.18 13.76
N TYR A 264 11.31 11.97 14.23
CA TYR A 264 11.67 11.50 15.57
C TYR A 264 13.18 11.49 15.80
N LEU A 265 13.92 10.78 14.93
CA LEU A 265 15.36 10.59 15.10
C LEU A 265 16.12 11.91 15.02
N ARG A 266 15.68 12.84 14.17
CA ARG A 266 16.26 14.17 14.06
C ARG A 266 16.12 14.96 15.36
N VAL A 267 14.97 14.87 16.02
CA VAL A 267 14.74 15.56 17.29
C VAL A 267 15.53 14.91 18.42
N ILE A 268 15.46 13.59 18.62
CA ILE A 268 16.15 12.94 19.74
C ILE A 268 17.69 12.95 19.62
N LYS A 269 18.23 13.17 18.41
CA LYS A 269 19.66 13.33 18.15
C LYS A 269 20.10 14.77 17.94
N LEU A 270 19.20 15.74 18.14
CA LEU A 270 19.49 17.17 17.99
C LEU A 270 20.13 17.50 16.63
N VAL A 271 19.67 16.82 15.58
CA VAL A 271 20.14 17.05 14.22
C VAL A 271 19.70 18.43 13.77
N LYS A 272 20.59 19.16 13.10
CA LYS A 272 20.30 20.50 12.60
C LYS A 272 19.12 20.47 11.63
N LYS A 273 18.28 21.51 11.70
CA LYS A 273 17.12 21.67 10.80
C LYS A 273 17.58 21.61 9.34
N GLY A 274 16.84 20.87 8.52
CA GLY A 274 17.18 20.59 7.12
C GLY A 274 18.11 19.39 6.90
N GLU A 275 18.83 18.93 7.92
CA GLU A 275 19.81 17.84 7.80
C GLU A 275 19.25 16.50 8.33
N CYS A 276 19.90 15.40 7.94
CA CYS A 276 19.63 14.04 8.42
C CYS A 276 20.81 13.52 9.25
N LEU A 277 20.58 12.55 10.13
CA LEU A 277 21.64 11.89 10.88
C LEU A 277 22.51 11.02 9.95
N SER A 278 23.67 11.55 9.55
CA SER A 278 24.60 10.89 8.62
C SER A 278 25.04 9.50 9.08
N ALA A 279 25.25 9.29 10.38
CA ALA A 279 25.65 7.99 10.92
C ALA A 279 24.60 6.90 10.67
N ALA A 280 23.30 7.22 10.80
CA ALA A 280 22.22 6.28 10.52
C ALA A 280 22.13 5.96 9.04
N ASN A 281 22.18 6.98 8.19
CA ASN A 281 22.12 6.82 6.75
C ASN A 281 23.33 6.03 6.20
N THR A 282 24.53 6.26 6.73
CA THR A 282 25.73 5.46 6.39
C THR A 282 25.55 3.98 6.78
N LEU A 283 24.99 3.71 7.97
CA LEU A 283 24.71 2.34 8.41
C LEU A 283 23.70 1.65 7.47
N ILE A 284 22.64 2.35 7.08
CA ILE A 284 21.58 1.86 6.18
C ILE A 284 22.12 1.59 4.79
N GLN A 285 22.92 2.49 4.23
CA GLN A 285 23.55 2.29 2.91
C GLN A 285 24.45 1.04 2.92
N GLY A 286 25.23 0.84 3.98
CA GLY A 286 26.03 -0.37 4.16
C GLY A 286 25.17 -1.64 4.24
N TYR A 287 24.07 -1.61 5.01
CA TYR A 287 23.09 -2.70 5.08
C TYR A 287 22.48 -3.01 3.70
N ASN A 288 21.93 -2.00 3.01
CA ASN A 288 21.28 -2.15 1.71
C ASN A 288 22.25 -2.70 0.65
N MET A 289 23.51 -2.26 0.64
CA MET A 289 24.53 -2.82 -0.27
C MET A 289 24.79 -4.30 0.00
N LYS A 290 24.88 -4.72 1.27
CA LYS A 290 25.05 -6.14 1.63
C LYS A 290 23.80 -6.95 1.28
N LEU A 291 22.60 -6.39 1.48
CA LEU A 291 21.33 -7.03 1.11
C LEU A 291 21.22 -7.24 -0.40
N ILE A 292 21.59 -6.27 -1.23
CA ILE A 292 21.64 -6.41 -2.70
C ILE A 292 22.51 -7.60 -3.10
N ARG A 293 23.72 -7.73 -2.50
CA ARG A 293 24.62 -8.86 -2.78
C ARG A 293 23.98 -10.20 -2.37
N ALA A 294 23.34 -10.25 -1.20
CA ALA A 294 22.65 -11.46 -0.73
C ALA A 294 21.49 -11.85 -1.65
N ILE A 295 20.70 -10.88 -2.13
CA ILE A 295 19.59 -11.11 -3.08
C ILE A 295 20.11 -11.63 -4.42
N ASN A 296 21.18 -11.03 -4.95
CA ASN A 296 21.80 -11.53 -6.19
C ASN A 296 22.29 -12.96 -6.01
N LYS A 297 22.92 -13.27 -4.87
CA LYS A 297 23.37 -14.62 -4.54
C LYS A 297 22.21 -15.62 -4.43
N LEU A 298 21.07 -15.21 -3.84
CA LEU A 298 19.85 -16.04 -3.81
C LEU A 298 19.31 -16.36 -5.21
N ASN A 299 19.31 -15.39 -6.12
CA ASN A 299 18.91 -15.62 -7.52
C ASN A 299 19.87 -16.57 -8.26
N GLU A 300 21.17 -16.50 -7.97
CA GLU A 300 22.18 -17.43 -8.52
C GLU A 300 22.00 -18.86 -7.97
N ASP A 301 21.77 -19.00 -6.65
CA ASP A 301 21.76 -20.28 -5.95
C ASP A 301 20.44 -21.06 -6.10
N LEU A 302 19.31 -20.36 -6.15
CA LEU A 302 17.97 -20.99 -6.11
C LEU A 302 17.37 -21.24 -7.51
N GLY A 303 18.09 -20.87 -8.57
CA GLY A 303 17.75 -21.18 -9.94
C GLY A 303 16.63 -20.31 -10.53
N PRO A 304 16.33 -20.49 -11.82
CA PRO A 304 15.49 -19.58 -12.61
C PRO A 304 13.99 -19.67 -12.29
N GLU A 305 13.55 -20.67 -11.53
CA GLU A 305 12.14 -20.79 -11.10
C GLU A 305 11.78 -19.81 -9.96
N SER A 306 12.79 -19.16 -9.36
CA SER A 306 12.64 -18.20 -8.29
C SER A 306 13.17 -16.84 -8.73
N VAL A 307 12.50 -15.79 -8.27
CA VAL A 307 12.88 -14.41 -8.57
C VAL A 307 12.82 -13.57 -7.29
N PHE A 308 13.96 -13.02 -6.92
CA PHE A 308 14.12 -12.07 -5.83
C PHE A 308 14.44 -10.70 -6.40
N VAL A 309 13.55 -9.74 -6.18
CA VAL A 309 13.71 -8.35 -6.61
C VAL A 309 14.01 -7.49 -5.40
N TYR A 310 15.15 -6.80 -5.44
CA TYR A 310 15.45 -5.72 -4.51
C TYR A 310 14.73 -4.44 -4.94
N ALA A 311 14.05 -3.79 -3.99
CA ALA A 311 13.42 -2.49 -4.16
C ALA A 311 14.17 -1.40 -3.40
N ASN A 312 14.69 -0.43 -4.14
CA ASN A 312 15.53 0.66 -3.63
C ASN A 312 14.69 1.82 -3.11
N ILE A 313 14.05 1.64 -1.96
CA ILE A 313 13.27 2.72 -1.36
C ILE A 313 14.16 3.83 -0.78
N TYR A 314 15.43 3.55 -0.47
CA TYR A 314 16.35 4.54 0.10
C TYR A 314 16.53 5.73 -0.84
N ASP A 315 16.98 5.49 -2.07
CA ASP A 315 17.25 6.57 -3.02
C ASP A 315 15.94 7.27 -3.45
N ILE A 316 14.84 6.52 -3.59
CA ILE A 316 13.52 7.09 -3.90
C ILE A 316 13.09 8.08 -2.82
N PHE A 317 13.17 7.67 -1.55
CA PHE A 317 12.70 8.51 -0.45
C PHE A 317 13.66 9.67 -0.17
N GLN A 318 14.97 9.46 -0.38
CA GLN A 318 15.97 10.52 -0.32
C GLN A 318 15.73 11.61 -1.38
N ASP A 319 15.43 11.21 -2.62
CA ASP A 319 15.03 12.11 -3.73
C ASP A 319 13.73 12.88 -3.38
N ILE A 320 12.74 12.22 -2.77
CA ILE A 320 11.53 12.91 -2.27
C ILE A 320 11.88 13.96 -1.21
N ILE A 321 12.77 13.68 -0.27
CA ILE A 321 13.13 14.63 0.80
C ILE A 321 13.96 15.79 0.27
N GLN A 322 14.90 15.53 -0.64
CA GLN A 322 15.80 16.55 -1.20
C GLN A 322 15.08 17.46 -2.18
N ASP A 323 14.27 16.90 -3.09
CA ASP A 323 13.57 17.62 -4.14
C ASP A 323 12.04 17.68 -3.89
N TYR A 324 11.63 17.80 -2.63
CA TYR A 324 10.24 17.69 -2.19
C TYR A 324 9.25 18.59 -2.95
N HIS A 325 9.65 19.79 -3.37
CA HIS A 325 8.84 20.68 -4.19
C HIS A 325 8.49 20.11 -5.57
N LYS A 326 9.41 19.35 -6.19
CA LYS A 326 9.16 18.65 -7.47
C LYS A 326 8.00 17.66 -7.36
N TYR A 327 7.81 17.12 -6.17
CA TYR A 327 6.77 16.15 -5.84
C TYR A 327 5.50 16.80 -5.27
N GLY A 328 5.46 18.14 -5.18
CA GLY A 328 4.29 18.90 -4.71
C GLY A 328 4.20 19.05 -3.19
N PHE A 329 5.23 18.64 -2.45
CA PHE A 329 5.33 18.84 -1.01
C PHE A 329 5.82 20.25 -0.65
N GLU A 330 5.51 20.66 0.57
CA GLU A 330 5.96 21.92 1.19
C GLU A 330 6.72 21.66 2.50
N ASN A 331 6.51 20.50 3.14
CA ASN A 331 7.21 20.12 4.37
C ASN A 331 7.78 18.68 4.29
N PRO A 332 9.11 18.53 4.14
CA PRO A 332 9.78 17.24 4.13
C PRO A 332 10.36 16.84 5.50
N TYR A 333 10.09 17.59 6.56
CA TYR A 333 10.87 17.52 7.81
C TYR A 333 10.03 17.22 9.05
N ASP A 334 8.88 17.87 9.17
CA ASP A 334 8.01 17.80 10.34
C ASP A 334 6.87 16.80 10.07
N PRO A 335 6.34 16.16 11.11
CA PRO A 335 5.17 15.31 10.96
C PRO A 335 3.93 16.14 10.67
N CYS A 336 3.03 15.63 9.84
CA CYS A 336 1.72 16.25 9.68
C CYS A 336 0.85 16.06 10.94
N CYS A 337 0.91 14.90 11.56
CA CYS A 337 0.17 14.53 12.76
C CYS A 337 1.10 14.43 13.96
N GLY A 338 0.78 15.17 15.01
CA GLY A 338 1.50 15.12 16.27
C GLY A 338 2.78 15.95 16.28
N LEU A 339 3.59 15.68 17.30
CA LEU A 339 4.92 16.26 17.47
C LEU A 339 5.96 15.20 17.13
N SER A 340 7.17 15.65 16.78
CA SER A 340 8.32 14.76 16.63
C SER A 340 8.77 14.16 17.97
N PHE A 341 8.55 14.87 19.09
CA PHE A 341 8.79 14.41 20.45
C PHE A 341 7.89 15.15 21.48
N PRO A 342 7.17 14.44 22.38
CA PRO A 342 6.94 13.01 22.35
C PRO A 342 6.24 12.61 21.03
N PRO A 343 6.58 11.46 20.43
CA PRO A 343 6.11 11.08 19.09
C PRO A 343 4.65 10.60 19.12
N LEU A 344 3.73 11.51 19.42
CA LEU A 344 2.32 11.23 19.65
C LEU A 344 1.47 11.88 18.56
N CYS A 345 0.86 11.04 17.71
CA CYS A 345 -0.18 11.44 16.78
C CYS A 345 -1.56 11.21 17.44
N LEU A 346 -2.07 12.24 18.12
CA LEU A 346 -3.33 12.18 18.86
C LEU A 346 -4.32 13.23 18.35
N ARG A 347 -5.60 12.85 18.28
CA ARG A 347 -6.69 13.80 18.07
C ARG A 347 -7.02 14.50 19.39
N VAL A 348 -6.55 15.73 19.58
CA VAL A 348 -7.01 16.60 20.67
C VAL A 348 -8.39 17.15 20.30
N ARG A 349 -9.40 16.89 21.14
CA ARG A 349 -10.78 17.32 20.94
C ARG A 349 -11.14 18.43 21.95
N ASP A 350 -10.44 19.55 21.89
CA ASP A 350 -10.84 20.74 22.67
C ASP A 350 -11.15 21.91 21.74
N GLY A 351 -12.37 22.43 21.88
CA GLY A 351 -13.08 23.30 20.95
C GLY A 351 -12.52 24.72 20.77
N ASN A 352 -11.23 24.96 21.02
CA ASN A 352 -10.60 26.27 20.82
C ASN A 352 -9.10 26.24 20.45
N SER A 353 -8.50 25.08 20.13
CA SER A 353 -7.13 25.06 19.62
C SER A 353 -6.94 24.01 18.53
N SER A 354 -6.20 24.40 17.50
CA SER A 354 -5.86 23.63 16.31
C SER A 354 -5.48 22.20 16.66
N THR A 355 -6.09 21.25 15.96
CA THR A 355 -5.56 19.89 15.81
C THR A 355 -4.04 19.94 15.66
N ILE A 356 -3.28 19.08 16.34
CA ILE A 356 -1.87 18.80 15.97
C ILE A 356 -1.90 17.96 14.69
N LEU A 357 -2.60 18.46 13.68
CA LEU A 357 -2.77 17.90 12.37
C LEU A 357 -2.56 19.06 11.41
N CYS A 358 -1.69 18.86 10.44
CA CYS A 358 -1.40 19.85 9.43
C CYS A 358 -2.65 20.18 8.59
N LYS A 359 -2.68 21.39 8.00
CA LYS A 359 -3.83 21.86 7.20
C LYS A 359 -4.05 21.04 5.94
N ASP A 360 -2.97 20.71 5.23
CA ASP A 360 -3.00 19.90 4.01
C ASP A 360 -2.01 18.73 4.11
N ARG A 361 -2.56 17.53 4.28
CA ARG A 361 -1.80 16.28 4.43
C ARG A 361 -1.00 15.92 3.19
N ASN A 362 -1.41 16.39 2.01
CA ASN A 362 -0.71 16.13 0.76
C ASN A 362 0.56 16.97 0.60
N LYS A 363 0.77 17.97 1.47
CA LYS A 363 1.95 18.83 1.47
C LYS A 363 3.07 18.36 2.39
N TYR A 364 2.84 17.28 3.13
CA TYR A 364 3.80 16.72 4.08
C TYR A 364 4.32 15.37 3.61
N VAL A 365 5.64 15.16 3.71
CA VAL A 365 6.26 13.86 3.42
C VAL A 365 5.95 12.86 4.54
N PHE A 366 6.02 13.32 5.80
CA PHE A 366 5.82 12.49 6.98
C PHE A 366 4.41 12.65 7.57
N TRP A 367 3.75 11.53 7.83
CA TRP A 367 2.47 11.50 8.50
C TRP A 367 2.64 11.73 10.00
N ASP A 368 3.47 10.92 10.65
CA ASP A 368 3.82 11.06 12.06
C ASP A 368 5.35 11.12 12.21
N ALA A 369 5.85 10.96 13.43
CA ALA A 369 7.28 11.09 13.71
C ALA A 369 8.17 10.02 13.05
N TYR A 370 7.58 8.98 12.44
CA TYR A 370 8.28 7.85 11.83
C TYR A 370 7.84 7.60 10.38
N HIS A 371 6.54 7.67 10.12
CA HIS A 371 5.94 7.07 8.94
C HIS A 371 5.60 8.10 7.84
N PRO A 372 5.65 7.71 6.56
CA PRO A 372 5.27 8.57 5.45
C PRO A 372 3.75 8.81 5.36
N THR A 373 3.36 9.93 4.75
CA THR A 373 1.97 10.16 4.33
C THR A 373 1.58 9.25 3.17
N GLU A 374 0.28 9.07 2.95
CA GLU A 374 -0.22 8.43 1.73
C GLU A 374 0.31 9.12 0.47
N ALA A 375 0.41 10.45 0.45
CA ALA A 375 0.94 11.20 -0.68
C ALA A 375 2.39 10.78 -1.03
N ALA A 376 3.25 10.63 -0.01
CA ALA A 376 4.59 10.10 -0.20
C ALA A 376 4.56 8.63 -0.66
N ASN A 377 3.72 7.80 -0.03
CA ASN A 377 3.55 6.39 -0.42
C ASN A 377 3.11 6.22 -1.89
N ILE A 378 2.26 7.12 -2.41
CA ILE A 378 1.83 7.12 -3.83
C ILE A 378 3.03 7.32 -4.77
N ILE A 379 3.91 8.25 -4.45
CA ILE A 379 5.10 8.53 -5.28
C ILE A 379 6.08 7.37 -5.21
N ILE A 380 6.33 6.84 -4.01
CA ILE A 380 7.18 5.67 -3.81
C ILE A 380 6.67 4.49 -4.62
N ALA A 381 5.39 4.14 -4.45
CA ALA A 381 4.77 3.03 -5.18
C ALA A 381 4.87 3.23 -6.70
N LYS A 382 4.59 4.43 -7.22
CA LYS A 382 4.71 4.73 -8.66
C LYS A 382 6.13 4.48 -9.18
N LYS A 383 7.16 4.96 -8.46
CA LYS A 383 8.57 4.74 -8.85
C LYS A 383 8.95 3.25 -8.82
N LEU A 384 8.53 2.52 -7.78
CA LEU A 384 8.73 1.08 -7.69
C LEU A 384 8.06 0.31 -8.85
N ILE A 385 6.83 0.67 -9.21
CA ILE A 385 6.09 0.01 -10.30
C ILE A 385 6.67 0.33 -11.67
N ALA A 386 7.09 1.58 -11.89
CA ALA A 386 7.70 2.00 -13.16
C ALA A 386 9.00 1.24 -13.44
N GLY A 387 9.79 0.96 -12.39
CA GLY A 387 11.05 0.24 -12.51
C GLY A 387 12.12 1.06 -13.23
N ASP A 388 12.22 2.36 -12.93
CA ASP A 388 13.33 3.19 -13.39
C ASP A 388 14.66 2.64 -12.84
N ALA A 389 15.78 2.90 -13.53
CA ALA A 389 17.10 2.34 -13.21
C ALA A 389 17.56 2.56 -11.75
N ASN A 390 16.99 3.55 -11.04
CA ASN A 390 17.30 3.86 -9.65
C ASN A 390 16.33 3.21 -8.62
N ALA A 391 15.18 2.68 -9.04
CA ALA A 391 14.11 2.21 -8.16
C ALA A 391 14.10 0.69 -7.99
N THR A 392 14.18 -0.04 -9.10
CA THR A 392 14.33 -1.50 -9.15
C THR A 392 15.12 -1.84 -10.41
N SER A 393 15.97 -2.87 -10.39
CA SER A 393 16.58 -3.41 -11.63
C SER A 393 15.58 -4.22 -12.47
N PHE A 394 14.33 -4.29 -12.03
CA PHE A 394 13.30 -5.19 -12.51
C PHE A 394 11.96 -4.48 -12.51
N ASN A 395 11.32 -4.36 -13.68
CA ASN A 395 9.96 -3.83 -13.76
C ASN A 395 9.03 -4.73 -12.95
N LEU A 396 8.46 -4.21 -11.85
CA LEU A 396 7.66 -5.04 -10.94
C LEU A 396 6.50 -5.72 -11.66
N ARG A 397 5.93 -5.13 -12.73
CA ARG A 397 4.88 -5.78 -13.52
C ARG A 397 5.29 -7.14 -14.06
N ARG A 398 6.58 -7.39 -14.29
CA ARG A 398 7.10 -8.70 -14.74
C ARG A 398 7.02 -9.79 -13.66
N LEU A 399 7.02 -9.45 -12.37
CA LEU A 399 6.76 -10.42 -11.29
C LEU A 399 5.30 -10.93 -11.38
N TYR A 400 4.44 -10.07 -11.90
CA TYR A 400 2.99 -10.24 -12.00
C TYR A 400 2.55 -10.39 -13.46
N SER A 401 3.38 -10.93 -14.35
CA SER A 401 2.99 -11.22 -15.73
C SER A 401 3.49 -12.57 -16.24
N GLY A 402 4.07 -13.38 -15.35
CA GLY A 402 4.66 -14.69 -15.64
C GLY A 402 3.94 -15.79 -14.90
#